data_AF-A0A1H0GCJ4-F1
#
_entry.id   AF-A0A1H0GCJ4-F1
#
_cell.length_a   1.000
_cell.length_b   1.000
_cell.length_c   1.000
_cell.angle_alpha   90.00
_cell.angle_beta   90.00
_cell.angle_gamma   90.00
#
_symmetry.space_group_name_H-M   'P 1'
#
loop_
_entity.id
_entity.type
_entity.pdbx_description
1 polymer ?
#
loop_
_entity_poly.entity_id
_entity_poly.type
_entity_poly.pdbx_seq_one_letter_code
_entity_poly.pdbx_strand_id
1 'polypeptide(L)'
;MIIFDKQSKHKVSDIDLHDAEVHEIFCNYTEHKIRVPLKLHNPTRGKVEAELNFEDVLFVDISLCEPWGAGFYINEIIVSNDTMFISKFDDPEKYINSIHLTILLNSGDKINVVASKILYLEK
;
A
#
# COMPACT_ATOMS: atom_id res chain seq x y z
N MET A 1 15.28 1.50 5.46
CA MET A 1 14.37 2.23 4.55
C MET A 1 14.64 1.76 3.14
N ILE A 2 13.61 1.25 2.46
CA ILE A 2 13.66 0.81 1.06
C ILE A 2 12.69 1.70 0.28
N ILE A 3 13.09 2.14 -0.91
CA ILE A 3 12.29 3.04 -1.75
C ILE A 3 11.96 2.31 -3.05
N PHE A 4 10.71 2.39 -3.45
CA PHE A 4 10.19 1.85 -4.69
C PHE A 4 9.59 2.96 -5.53
N ASP A 5 9.91 2.95 -6.80
CA ASP A 5 9.38 3.80 -7.86
C ASP A 5 8.89 2.92 -9.02
N LYS A 6 8.40 3.52 -10.10
CA LYS A 6 7.95 2.77 -11.28
C LYS A 6 8.97 1.74 -11.81
N GLN A 7 10.27 2.02 -11.73
CA GLN A 7 11.31 1.15 -12.25
C GLN A 7 11.59 -0.03 -11.31
N SER A 8 11.44 0.19 -10.01
CA SER A 8 11.75 -0.77 -8.94
C SER A 8 10.51 -1.41 -8.30
N LYS A 9 9.30 -1.05 -8.72
CA LYS A 9 8.03 -1.51 -8.12
C LYS A 9 7.86 -3.03 -8.05
N HIS A 10 8.49 -3.77 -8.95
CA HIS A 10 8.48 -5.24 -8.94
C HIS A 10 9.15 -5.82 -7.69
N LYS A 11 10.02 -5.05 -7.02
CA LYS A 11 10.69 -5.47 -5.78
C LYS A 11 9.82 -5.29 -4.54
N VAL A 12 8.66 -4.66 -4.65
CA VAL A 12 7.73 -4.54 -3.52
C VAL A 12 7.28 -5.93 -3.06
N SER A 13 7.10 -6.87 -4.00
CA SER A 13 6.76 -8.27 -3.67
C SER A 13 7.89 -9.02 -2.97
N ASP A 14 9.11 -8.48 -2.92
CA ASP A 14 10.22 -9.08 -2.17
C ASP A 14 10.09 -8.79 -0.66
N ILE A 15 9.21 -7.86 -0.26
CA ILE A 15 8.89 -7.61 1.15
C ILE A 15 7.81 -8.59 1.59
N ASP A 16 8.15 -9.42 2.57
CA ASP A 16 7.16 -10.28 3.22
C ASP A 16 6.30 -9.47 4.19
N LEU A 17 5.09 -9.15 3.74
CA LEU A 17 4.07 -8.45 4.52
C LEU A 17 2.88 -9.36 4.87
N HIS A 18 2.98 -10.67 4.60
CA HIS A 18 1.90 -11.61 4.93
C HIS A 18 1.67 -11.61 6.44
N ASP A 19 0.39 -11.63 6.85
CA ASP A 19 -0.05 -11.54 8.26
C ASP A 19 0.38 -10.26 9.00
N ALA A 20 0.85 -9.23 8.31
CA ALA A 20 1.08 -7.93 8.94
C ALA A 20 -0.26 -7.30 9.38
N GLU A 21 -0.30 -6.70 10.57
CA GLU A 21 -1.52 -6.05 11.07
C GLU A 21 -1.64 -4.60 10.55
N VAL A 22 -2.80 -4.23 10.01
CA VAL A 22 -3.15 -2.87 9.55
C VAL A 22 -4.31 -2.32 10.40
N HIS A 23 -4.00 -1.47 11.39
CA HIS A 23 -5.02 -0.91 12.29
C HIS A 23 -5.50 0.48 11.88
N GLU A 24 -4.62 1.27 11.26
CA GLU A 24 -4.85 2.69 10.99
C GLU A 24 -4.27 3.05 9.62
N ILE A 25 -4.89 4.03 8.96
CA ILE A 25 -4.40 4.61 7.71
C ILE A 25 -4.48 6.13 7.88
N PHE A 26 -3.35 6.81 7.66
CA PHE A 26 -3.26 8.25 7.79
C PHE A 26 -3.23 8.89 6.41
N CYS A 27 -4.11 9.87 6.19
CA CYS A 27 -4.13 10.67 4.98
C CYS A 27 -3.72 12.12 5.30
N ASN A 28 -2.60 12.56 4.74
CA ASN A 28 -2.24 13.96 4.67
C ASN A 28 -2.62 14.49 3.29
N TYR A 29 -3.79 15.11 3.21
CA TYR A 29 -4.33 15.63 1.96
C TYR A 29 -3.45 16.75 1.37
N THR A 30 -2.98 17.69 2.20
CA THR A 30 -2.17 18.83 1.74
C THR A 30 -0.85 18.40 1.12
N GLU A 31 -0.19 17.40 1.71
CA GLU A 31 1.09 16.88 1.20
C GLU A 31 0.92 15.73 0.20
N HIS A 32 -0.31 15.30 -0.08
CA HIS A 32 -0.64 14.13 -0.88
C HIS A 32 0.13 12.87 -0.42
N LYS A 33 0.04 12.54 0.87
CA LYS A 33 0.69 11.37 1.45
C LYS A 33 -0.31 10.43 2.12
N ILE A 34 -0.10 9.14 1.94
CA ILE A 34 -0.76 8.09 2.71
C ILE A 34 0.29 7.35 3.52
N ARG A 35 0.00 7.08 4.79
CA ARG A 35 0.85 6.26 5.66
C ARG A 35 0.02 5.13 6.25
N VAL A 36 0.55 3.92 6.11
CA VAL A 36 -0.05 2.68 6.63
C VAL A 36 0.95 2.06 7.61
N PRO A 37 0.80 2.30 8.93
CA PRO A 37 1.58 1.61 9.93
C PRO A 37 1.22 0.12 9.97
N LEU A 38 2.25 -0.71 10.13
CA LEU A 38 2.18 -2.16 10.12
C LEU A 38 2.78 -2.73 11.40
N LYS A 39 2.19 -3.82 11.90
CA LYS A 39 2.84 -4.67 12.90
C LYS A 39 3.14 -6.02 12.28
N LEU A 40 4.43 -6.30 12.09
CA LEU A 40 4.93 -7.55 11.57
C LEU A 40 5.09 -8.56 12.70
N HIS A 41 4.78 -9.83 12.44
CA HIS A 41 5.11 -10.90 13.36
C HIS A 41 6.40 -11.59 12.93
N ASN A 42 7.50 -11.32 13.64
CA ASN A 42 8.78 -11.96 13.41
C ASN A 42 8.98 -13.09 14.45
N PRO A 43 9.22 -14.35 14.02
CA PRO A 43 9.40 -15.48 14.95
C PRO A 43 10.54 -15.28 15.96
N THR A 44 11.59 -14.56 15.57
CA THR A 44 12.81 -14.36 16.36
C THR A 44 12.80 -13.06 17.14
N ARG A 45 12.19 -11.99 16.60
CA ARG A 45 12.20 -10.63 17.17
C ARG A 45 10.88 -10.24 17.85
N GLY A 46 9.84 -11.06 17.75
CA GLY A 46 8.50 -10.74 18.24
C GLY A 46 7.76 -9.79 17.31
N LYS A 47 6.98 -8.85 17.86
CA LYS A 47 6.28 -7.84 17.05
C LYS A 47 7.26 -6.74 16.62
N VAL A 48 7.40 -6.53 15.32
CA VAL A 48 8.25 -5.50 14.73
C VAL A 48 7.35 -4.42 14.11
N GLU A 49 7.64 -3.15 14.38
CA GLU A 49 6.92 -2.05 13.73
C GLU A 49 7.51 -1.77 12.35
N ALA A 50 6.62 -1.64 11.39
CA ALA A 50 6.96 -1.17 10.06
C ALA A 50 5.92 -0.16 9.56
N GLU A 51 6.20 0.48 8.44
CA GLU A 51 5.24 1.34 7.77
C GLU A 51 5.47 1.38 6.27
N LEU A 52 4.36 1.47 5.53
CA LEU A 52 4.34 1.87 4.12
C LEU A 52 3.97 3.34 4.04
N ASN A 53 4.83 4.14 3.43
CA ASN A 53 4.58 5.54 3.13
C ASN A 53 4.45 5.71 1.62
N PHE A 54 3.39 6.37 1.18
CA PHE A 54 3.12 6.69 -0.21
C PHE A 54 3.29 8.19 -0.40
N GLU A 55 4.12 8.58 -1.37
CA GLU A 55 4.40 9.98 -1.70
C GLU A 55 3.86 10.36 -3.08
N ASP A 56 3.44 11.62 -3.21
CA ASP A 56 2.78 12.16 -4.41
C ASP A 56 1.59 11.27 -4.82
N VAL A 57 0.70 11.03 -3.86
CA VAL A 57 -0.49 10.19 -4.02
C VAL A 57 -1.49 10.87 -4.95
N LEU A 58 -1.90 10.16 -5.98
CA LEU A 58 -2.88 10.60 -6.97
C LEU A 58 -4.28 10.08 -6.65
N PHE A 59 -4.36 8.88 -6.05
CA PHE A 59 -5.61 8.21 -5.75
C PHE A 59 -5.46 7.29 -4.54
N VAL A 60 -6.49 7.25 -3.71
CA VAL A 60 -6.65 6.27 -2.63
C VAL A 60 -8.11 5.84 -2.57
N ASP A 61 -8.32 4.53 -2.37
CA ASP A 61 -9.63 3.93 -2.14
C ASP A 61 -9.49 2.82 -1.09
N ILE A 62 -10.35 2.86 -0.07
CA ILE A 62 -10.29 1.98 1.09
C ILE A 62 -11.70 1.43 1.31
N SER A 63 -11.84 0.11 1.18
CA SER A 63 -13.09 -0.56 1.57
C SER A 63 -13.09 -0.90 3.06
N LEU A 64 -14.29 -0.90 3.65
CA LEU A 64 -14.56 -1.28 5.04
C LEU A 64 -15.81 -2.17 5.11
N CYS A 65 -15.95 -3.07 4.14
CA CYS A 65 -17.14 -3.91 3.99
C CYS A 65 -17.00 -5.31 4.59
N GLU A 66 -15.77 -5.77 4.87
CA GLU A 66 -15.47 -7.05 5.52
C GLU A 66 -16.22 -8.28 4.94
N PRO A 67 -16.17 -8.54 3.62
CA PRO A 67 -16.96 -9.59 2.98
C PRO A 67 -16.64 -11.01 3.45
N TRP A 68 -15.47 -11.23 4.05
CA TRP A 68 -15.03 -12.52 4.62
C TRP A 68 -15.05 -12.51 6.16
N GLY A 69 -15.67 -11.50 6.76
CA GLY A 69 -15.70 -11.26 8.20
C GLY A 69 -14.59 -10.33 8.67
N ALA A 70 -14.53 -10.06 9.97
CA ALA A 70 -13.55 -9.14 10.54
C ALA A 70 -12.12 -9.67 10.34
N GLY A 71 -11.21 -8.79 9.92
CA GLY A 71 -9.83 -9.18 9.66
C GLY A 71 -8.96 -8.02 9.18
N PHE A 72 -8.01 -7.61 10.00
CA PHE A 72 -7.09 -6.49 9.71
C PHE A 72 -5.68 -6.95 9.33
N TYR A 73 -5.51 -8.24 9.05
CA TYR A 73 -4.24 -8.83 8.63
C TYR A 73 -4.09 -8.76 7.11
N ILE A 74 -2.89 -8.46 6.62
CA ILE A 74 -2.59 -8.48 5.19
C ILE A 74 -2.60 -9.94 4.71
N ASN A 75 -3.44 -10.20 3.72
CA ASN A 75 -3.47 -11.45 2.96
C ASN A 75 -2.47 -11.39 1.81
N GLU A 76 -2.51 -10.31 1.02
CA GLU A 76 -1.71 -10.19 -0.20
C GLU A 76 -1.40 -8.72 -0.51
N ILE A 77 -0.23 -8.49 -1.13
CA ILE A 77 0.15 -7.22 -1.76
C ILE A 77 0.24 -7.44 -3.26
N ILE A 78 -0.51 -6.66 -4.03
CA ILE A 78 -0.54 -6.76 -5.49
C ILE A 78 -0.05 -5.44 -6.07
N VAL A 79 1.00 -5.49 -6.90
CA VAL A 79 1.47 -4.34 -7.68
C VAL A 79 0.92 -4.43 -9.08
N SER A 80 0.03 -3.52 -9.43
CA SER A 80 -0.60 -3.49 -10.74
C SER A 80 0.22 -2.70 -11.75
N ASN A 81 0.23 -3.21 -12.99
CA ASN A 81 0.62 -2.45 -14.18
C ASN A 81 -0.59 -1.80 -14.87
N ASP A 82 -1.78 -2.08 -14.37
CA ASP A 82 -3.01 -1.76 -15.08
C ASP A 82 -3.27 -0.26 -15.04
N THR A 83 -3.37 0.28 -16.25
CA THR A 83 -3.63 1.68 -16.53
C THR A 83 -5.12 1.98 -16.57
N MET A 84 -6.02 1.02 -16.30
CA MET A 84 -7.47 1.27 -16.34
C MET A 84 -7.90 2.42 -15.41
N PHE A 85 -7.24 2.62 -14.26
CA PHE A 85 -7.50 3.77 -13.39
C PHE A 85 -7.10 5.11 -14.02
N ILE A 86 -6.14 5.13 -14.96
CA ILE A 86 -5.64 6.34 -15.65
C ILE A 86 -6.76 7.05 -16.40
N SER A 87 -7.76 6.31 -16.89
CA SER A 87 -8.89 6.88 -17.64
C SER A 87 -9.79 7.82 -16.83
N LYS A 88 -9.66 7.84 -15.49
CA LYS A 88 -10.48 8.68 -14.60
C LYS A 88 -9.86 10.05 -14.29
N PHE A 89 -8.65 10.36 -14.78
CA PHE A 89 -7.90 11.53 -14.35
C PHE A 89 -7.40 12.39 -15.52
N ASP A 90 -7.41 13.70 -15.34
CA ASP A 90 -7.16 14.70 -16.39
C ASP A 90 -5.68 14.84 -16.81
N ASP A 91 -4.73 14.21 -16.10
CA ASP A 91 -3.29 14.28 -16.38
C ASP A 91 -2.65 12.88 -16.58
N PRO A 92 -2.55 12.41 -17.83
CA PRO A 92 -2.01 11.09 -18.13
C PRO A 92 -0.50 10.96 -17.85
N GLU A 93 0.28 12.05 -17.88
CA GLU A 93 1.73 11.98 -17.67
C GLU A 93 2.09 11.65 -16.22
N LYS A 94 1.39 12.24 -15.25
CA LYS A 94 1.54 11.90 -13.83
C LYS A 94 1.28 10.42 -13.56
N TYR A 95 0.27 9.86 -14.21
CA TYR A 95 -0.07 8.45 -14.04
C TYR A 95 0.91 7.50 -14.69
N ILE A 96 1.47 7.86 -15.85
CA ILE A 96 2.47 7.02 -16.53
C ILE A 96 3.61 6.69 -15.58
N ASN A 97 4.00 7.60 -14.68
CA ASN A 97 5.11 7.40 -13.75
C ASN A 97 4.70 6.90 -12.36
N SER A 98 3.43 6.54 -12.17
CA SER A 98 2.89 6.08 -10.90
C SER A 98 2.99 4.56 -10.71
N ILE A 99 2.87 4.14 -9.45
CA ILE A 99 2.76 2.77 -8.98
C ILE A 99 1.35 2.60 -8.41
N HIS A 100 0.67 1.54 -8.81
CA HIS A 100 -0.59 1.11 -8.21
C HIS A 100 -0.32 -0.09 -7.31
N LEU A 101 -0.58 0.08 -6.01
CA LEU A 101 -0.48 -0.99 -5.02
C LEU A 101 -1.86 -1.26 -4.42
N THR A 102 -2.23 -2.53 -4.37
CA THR A 102 -3.40 -3.01 -3.65
C THR A 102 -2.95 -3.85 -2.45
N ILE A 103 -3.40 -3.50 -1.26
CA ILE A 103 -3.31 -4.34 -0.06
C ILE A 103 -4.66 -5.05 0.08
N LEU A 104 -4.66 -6.38 0.02
CA LEU A 104 -5.82 -7.21 0.32
C LEU A 104 -5.73 -7.64 1.79
N LEU A 105 -6.76 -7.36 2.57
CA LEU A 105 -6.88 -7.81 3.95
C LEU A 105 -7.59 -9.17 4.02
N ASN A 106 -7.38 -9.89 5.12
CA ASN A 106 -8.07 -11.15 5.42
C ASN A 106 -9.59 -10.96 5.59
N SER A 107 -10.07 -9.74 5.86
CA SER A 107 -11.50 -9.43 5.78
C SER A 107 -12.05 -9.45 4.35
N GLY A 108 -11.18 -9.46 3.34
CA GLY A 108 -11.50 -9.26 1.93
C GLY A 108 -11.55 -7.79 1.52
N ASP A 109 -11.30 -6.86 2.46
CA ASP A 109 -11.17 -5.44 2.15
C ASP A 109 -9.91 -5.13 1.33
N LYS A 110 -9.99 -4.08 0.52
CA LYS A 110 -8.90 -3.62 -0.34
C LYS A 110 -8.55 -2.18 -0.02
N ILE A 111 -7.25 -1.94 0.13
CA ILE A 111 -6.65 -0.61 0.18
C ILE A 111 -5.89 -0.43 -1.13
N ASN A 112 -6.41 0.42 -2.01
CA ASN A 112 -5.80 0.73 -3.29
C ASN A 112 -5.15 2.11 -3.21
N VAL A 113 -3.87 2.20 -3.54
CA VAL A 113 -3.13 3.47 -3.58
C VAL A 113 -2.41 3.59 -4.91
N VAL A 114 -2.57 4.75 -5.55
CA VAL A 114 -1.77 5.15 -6.71
C VAL A 114 -0.89 6.32 -6.30
N ALA A 115 0.43 6.13 -6.40
CA ALA A 115 1.41 7.09 -5.92
C ALA A 115 2.66 7.07 -6.80
N SER A 116 3.49 8.12 -6.73
CA SER A 116 4.74 8.14 -7.51
C SER A 116 5.82 7.29 -6.85
N LYS A 117 5.79 7.17 -5.52
CA LYS A 117 6.77 6.41 -4.73
C LYS A 117 6.13 5.69 -3.55
N ILE A 118 6.75 4.59 -3.16
CA ILE A 118 6.44 3.83 -1.96
C ILE A 118 7.72 3.69 -1.15
N LEU A 119 7.68 4.03 0.14
CA LEU A 119 8.78 3.84 1.07
C LEU A 119 8.37 2.81 2.11
N TYR A 120 9.22 1.81 2.30
CA TYR A 120 9.10 0.82 3.36
C TYR A 120 10.14 1.10 4.44
N LEU A 121 9.68 1.20 5.69
CA LEU A 121 10.54 1.38 6.87
C LEU A 121 10.20 0.31 7.91
N GLU A 122 11.20 -0.45 8.33
CA GLU A 122 11.13 -1.40 9.45
C GLU A 122 12.02 -0.89 10.59
N LYS A 123 11.57 -1.00 11.85
CA LYS A 123 12.26 -0.49 13.04
C LYS A 123 12.94 -1.61 13.85
#